data_AF-A0A951H674-F1
#
_entry.id   AF-A0A951H674-F1
#
_cell.length_a   1.000
_cell.length_b   1.000
_cell.length_c   1.000
_cell.angle_alpha   90.00
_cell.angle_beta   90.00
_cell.angle_gamma   90.00
#
_symmetry.space_group_name_H-M   'P 1'
#
loop_
_entity.id
_entity.type
_entity.pdbx_description
1 polymer ?
#
loop_
_entity_poly.entity_id
_entity_poly.type
_entity_poly.pdbx_seq_one_letter_code
_entity_poly.pdbx_strand_id
1 'polypeptide(L)'
;MLFHLAWRDNLDGFDLPLALNRLAAHGAPMWWLGTAGPDNEPGDYLCDLTGAAVERLTRFGIAVRRWPEPIPDSAIAMVAPRIALFAGRACGYPAFAYYAIALARLGFAFTLIDAAAIAAGGLSGCDLLVLPGGLAPWGLDAAEEASGADAQFRGFLAGGGAAIGSGGGAFYLSSGRPGWAGIARTLPANAHEYLRTGVGIVTLRLGADSIGFGCPPTLDMPYCHGPVFDELDRSASSAGTFDRLVMAGSLFMANPLDAALFAREMAGRTAILRAEGRRGRAVLFAGSPEMGDLVRKYIALDDYALRYRPIAGEALMAEALGHYRVLESPCFRLILNAIHSLMLRPRPPRGGVPHPPLPALPGSAGYAPPRLAAALARSLGEIELPEKDPRSPLAATLLQDLRARLQRAVPRREQAETGLMPLPGPAVAVRALWNACEEAAAVRPSAGGPAPSLSEKLAEAETGIALIEAWCRLAEAEACFGAPA
;
A
#
# COMPACT_ATOMS: atom_id res chain seq x y z
N MET A 1 15.63 5.88 -27.04
CA MET A 1 15.66 7.35 -26.96
C MET A 1 15.22 7.74 -25.57
N LEU A 2 15.82 8.75 -24.95
CA LEU A 2 15.50 9.13 -23.57
C LEU A 2 14.27 10.05 -23.53
N PHE A 3 13.31 9.71 -22.66
CA PHE A 3 12.09 10.47 -22.42
C PHE A 3 11.94 10.79 -20.95
N HIS A 4 11.40 11.97 -20.66
CA HIS A 4 10.99 12.44 -19.36
C HIS A 4 9.51 12.22 -19.16
N LEU A 5 9.14 11.67 -18.01
CA LEU A 5 7.77 11.48 -17.56
C LEU A 5 7.62 12.16 -16.21
N ALA A 6 7.00 13.35 -16.23
CA ALA A 6 6.79 14.16 -15.05
C ALA A 6 5.45 13.84 -14.37
N TRP A 7 5.40 13.94 -13.04
CA TRP A 7 4.17 13.75 -12.29
C TRP A 7 3.09 14.78 -12.63
N ARG A 8 3.46 16.06 -12.69
CA ARG A 8 2.53 17.16 -12.95
C ARG A 8 1.93 17.10 -14.36
N ASP A 9 2.71 16.71 -15.35
CA ASP A 9 2.24 16.51 -16.73
C ASP A 9 1.20 15.38 -16.81
N ASN A 10 1.19 14.49 -15.81
CA ASN A 10 0.29 13.36 -15.67
C ASN A 10 -0.72 13.55 -14.51
N LEU A 11 -0.99 14.81 -14.14
CA LEU A 11 -2.01 15.20 -13.14
C LEU A 11 -1.83 14.57 -11.76
N ASP A 12 -0.58 14.26 -11.40
CA ASP A 12 -0.21 13.52 -10.19
C ASP A 12 -0.91 12.16 -10.05
N GLY A 13 -1.38 11.60 -11.17
CA GLY A 13 -2.17 10.37 -11.21
C GLY A 13 -1.31 9.10 -11.13
N PHE A 14 -1.85 8.07 -10.49
CA PHE A 14 -1.12 6.82 -10.27
C PHE A 14 -1.03 5.90 -11.50
N ASP A 15 -1.61 6.30 -12.65
CA ASP A 15 -1.39 5.61 -13.92
C ASP A 15 0.05 5.74 -14.40
N LEU A 16 0.73 6.84 -14.05
CA LEU A 16 2.14 7.05 -14.34
C LEU A 16 3.03 5.96 -13.71
N PRO A 17 3.11 5.79 -12.36
CA PRO A 17 3.93 4.73 -11.76
C PRO A 17 3.45 3.33 -12.14
N LEU A 18 2.15 3.14 -12.36
CA LEU A 18 1.61 1.86 -12.83
C LEU A 18 2.24 1.45 -14.17
N ALA A 19 2.19 2.34 -15.18
CA ALA A 19 2.79 2.10 -16.49
C ALA A 19 4.31 1.90 -16.39
N LEU A 20 4.98 2.77 -15.62
CA LEU A 20 6.41 2.75 -15.41
C LEU A 20 6.91 1.46 -14.76
N ASN A 21 6.25 0.99 -13.71
CA ASN A 21 6.62 -0.26 -13.05
C ASN A 21 6.34 -1.49 -13.92
N ARG A 22 5.34 -1.43 -14.81
CA ARG A 22 5.16 -2.47 -15.83
C ARG A 22 6.29 -2.47 -16.84
N LEU A 23 6.66 -1.31 -17.39
CA LEU A 23 7.79 -1.20 -18.31
C LEU A 23 9.10 -1.69 -17.67
N ALA A 24 9.36 -1.31 -16.42
CA ALA A 24 10.52 -1.80 -15.66
C ALA A 24 10.49 -3.31 -15.44
N ALA A 25 9.32 -3.91 -15.19
CA ALA A 25 9.16 -5.36 -15.06
C ALA A 25 9.47 -6.12 -16.37
N HIS A 26 9.35 -5.45 -17.52
CA HIS A 26 9.74 -5.95 -18.84
C HIS A 26 11.15 -5.50 -19.26
N GLY A 27 11.93 -4.94 -18.33
CA GLY A 27 13.34 -4.62 -18.54
C GLY A 27 13.63 -3.30 -19.22
N ALA A 28 12.65 -2.40 -19.33
CA ALA A 28 12.89 -1.04 -19.83
C ALA A 28 13.89 -0.31 -18.91
N PRO A 29 14.97 0.29 -19.44
CA PRO A 29 15.90 1.09 -18.65
C PRO A 29 15.23 2.39 -18.18
N MET A 30 15.26 2.64 -16.88
CA MET A 30 14.57 3.77 -16.27
C MET A 30 15.35 4.33 -15.09
N TRP A 31 15.18 5.62 -14.84
CA TRP A 31 15.84 6.34 -13.77
C TRP A 31 14.86 7.22 -13.01
N TRP A 32 14.97 7.22 -11.70
CA TRP A 32 14.23 8.09 -10.79
C TRP A 32 15.06 9.33 -10.46
N LEU A 33 14.49 10.51 -10.65
CA LEU A 33 15.21 11.78 -10.47
C LEU A 33 15.17 12.23 -9.02
N GLY A 34 16.34 12.44 -8.42
CA GLY A 34 16.48 12.82 -7.01
C GLY A 34 16.73 14.31 -6.75
N THR A 35 16.93 15.12 -7.79
CA THR A 35 17.22 16.56 -7.65
C THR A 35 16.31 17.36 -8.58
N ALA A 36 15.96 18.57 -8.14
CA ALA A 36 15.22 19.51 -8.97
C ALA A 36 16.15 20.12 -10.02
N GLY A 37 15.64 20.28 -11.24
CA GLY A 37 16.31 21.00 -12.32
C GLY A 37 15.37 22.04 -12.93
N PRO A 38 15.81 22.77 -13.97
CA PRO A 38 14.96 23.72 -14.70
C PRO A 38 13.72 23.05 -15.32
N ASP A 39 13.81 21.75 -15.59
CA ASP A 39 12.92 20.99 -16.45
C ASP A 39 12.34 19.72 -15.78
N ASN A 40 12.66 19.50 -14.50
CA ASN A 40 12.26 18.29 -13.77
C ASN A 40 12.17 18.55 -12.26
N GLU A 41 11.38 17.72 -11.57
CA GLU A 41 11.24 17.74 -10.11
C GLU A 41 11.79 16.44 -9.49
N PRO A 42 12.19 16.45 -8.20
CA PRO A 42 12.50 15.22 -7.48
C PRO A 42 11.26 14.33 -7.45
N GLY A 43 11.38 13.09 -7.91
CA GLY A 43 10.26 12.18 -8.04
C GLY A 43 9.88 11.82 -9.47
N ASP A 44 10.32 12.61 -10.45
CA ASP A 44 10.09 12.38 -11.88
C ASP A 44 10.96 11.23 -12.42
N TYR A 45 10.68 10.81 -13.66
CA TYR A 45 11.33 9.67 -14.29
C TYR A 45 11.96 10.00 -15.63
N LEU A 46 13.10 9.38 -15.90
CA LEU A 46 13.65 9.23 -17.24
C LEU A 46 13.52 7.77 -17.68
N CYS A 47 13.18 7.53 -18.94
CA CYS A 47 13.04 6.19 -19.50
C CYS A 47 13.66 6.11 -20.90
N ASP A 48 14.44 5.07 -21.15
CA ASP A 48 14.91 4.78 -22.50
C ASP A 48 13.86 3.94 -23.22
N LEU A 49 13.15 4.57 -24.16
CA LEU A 49 11.99 3.99 -24.83
C LEU A 49 12.16 3.93 -26.35
N THR A 50 11.48 2.94 -26.94
CA THR A 50 11.26 2.83 -28.38
C THR A 50 10.04 3.64 -28.81
N GLY A 51 9.91 3.92 -30.11
CA GLY A 51 8.72 4.61 -30.65
C GLY A 51 7.41 3.88 -30.33
N ALA A 52 7.40 2.54 -30.45
CA ALA A 52 6.23 1.73 -30.10
C ALA A 52 5.86 1.83 -28.60
N ALA A 53 6.84 1.88 -27.70
CA ALA A 53 6.58 2.07 -26.27
C ALA A 53 5.99 3.46 -25.95
N VAL A 54 6.46 4.50 -26.64
CA VAL A 54 5.93 5.87 -26.55
C VAL A 54 4.48 5.95 -27.03
N GLU A 55 4.15 5.32 -28.16
CA GLU A 55 2.78 5.25 -28.67
C GLU A 55 1.84 4.52 -27.69
N ARG A 56 2.32 3.42 -27.09
CA ARG A 56 1.55 2.69 -26.07
C ARG A 56 1.31 3.53 -24.82
N LEU A 57 2.33 4.23 -24.31
CA LEU A 57 2.19 5.16 -23.18
C LEU A 57 1.17 6.26 -23.49
N THR A 58 1.27 6.88 -24.67
CA THR A 58 0.35 7.93 -25.10
C THR A 58 -1.09 7.42 -25.19
N ARG A 59 -1.30 6.21 -25.75
CA ARG A 59 -2.62 5.56 -25.82
C ARG A 59 -3.15 5.19 -24.43
N PHE A 60 -2.26 4.83 -23.51
CA PHE A 60 -2.61 4.57 -22.11
C PHE A 60 -2.95 5.84 -21.33
N GLY A 61 -2.74 7.02 -21.92
CA GLY A 61 -3.03 8.33 -21.33
C GLY A 61 -1.84 8.99 -20.64
N ILE A 62 -0.62 8.49 -20.86
CA ILE A 62 0.60 9.02 -20.24
C ILE A 62 1.26 10.05 -21.15
N ALA A 63 1.45 11.25 -20.61
CA ALA A 63 2.23 12.31 -21.23
C ALA A 63 3.73 11.98 -21.13
N VAL A 64 4.41 12.06 -22.27
CA VAL A 64 5.86 11.80 -22.41
C VAL A 64 6.52 12.94 -23.17
N ARG A 65 7.66 13.43 -22.66
CA ARG A 65 8.45 14.49 -23.29
C ARG A 65 9.81 13.95 -23.66
N ARG A 66 10.32 14.27 -24.85
CA ARG A 66 11.70 13.90 -25.21
C ARG A 66 12.69 14.61 -24.28
N TRP A 67 13.68 13.88 -23.77
CA TRP A 67 14.75 14.44 -22.94
C TRP A 67 16.02 14.61 -23.80
N PRO A 68 16.47 15.85 -24.05
CA PRO A 68 17.62 16.09 -24.93
C PRO A 68 18.98 15.95 -24.23
N GLU A 69 18.99 16.06 -22.89
CA GLU A 69 20.20 16.06 -22.07
C GLU A 69 20.67 14.63 -21.73
N PRO A 70 21.92 14.45 -21.27
CA PRO A 70 22.33 13.18 -20.66
C PRO A 70 21.52 12.88 -19.38
N ILE A 71 21.62 11.63 -18.92
CA ILE A 71 21.05 11.22 -17.62
C ILE A 71 21.82 11.98 -16.51
N PRO A 72 21.14 12.72 -15.62
CA PRO A 72 21.80 13.41 -14.52
C PRO A 72 22.52 12.46 -13.57
N ASP A 73 23.66 12.85 -13.00
CA ASP A 73 24.43 12.03 -12.04
C ASP A 73 23.62 11.65 -10.78
N SER A 74 22.64 12.47 -10.41
CA SER A 74 21.73 12.23 -9.30
C SER A 74 20.55 11.31 -9.64
N ALA A 75 20.41 10.90 -10.90
CA ALA A 75 19.35 10.00 -11.34
C ALA A 75 19.68 8.57 -10.92
N ILE A 76 18.69 7.85 -10.40
CA ILE A 76 18.90 6.53 -9.85
C ILE A 76 18.23 5.49 -10.73
N ALA A 77 19.03 4.57 -11.26
CA ALA A 77 18.51 3.44 -12.03
C ALA A 77 17.48 2.65 -11.21
N MET A 78 16.31 2.44 -11.80
CA MET A 78 15.22 1.68 -11.21
C MET A 78 15.35 0.20 -11.56
N VAL A 79 14.96 -0.65 -10.61
CA VAL A 79 14.86 -2.10 -10.80
C VAL A 79 13.48 -2.53 -10.34
N ALA A 80 12.82 -3.39 -11.11
CA ALA A 80 11.56 -3.99 -10.70
C ALA A 80 11.78 -4.89 -9.46
N PRO A 81 11.18 -4.56 -8.31
CA PRO A 81 11.38 -5.33 -7.08
C PRO A 81 10.60 -6.65 -7.11
N ARG A 82 11.15 -7.69 -6.48
CA ARG A 82 10.41 -8.90 -6.12
C ARG A 82 9.83 -8.72 -4.72
N ILE A 83 8.52 -8.50 -4.63
CA ILE A 83 7.83 -8.15 -3.38
C ILE A 83 7.10 -9.35 -2.81
N ALA A 84 7.31 -9.63 -1.53
CA ALA A 84 6.40 -10.44 -0.72
C ALA A 84 5.52 -9.51 0.13
N LEU A 85 4.23 -9.78 0.19
CA LEU A 85 3.27 -9.11 1.05
C LEU A 85 2.79 -10.09 2.11
N PHE A 86 3.00 -9.76 3.38
CA PHE A 86 2.56 -10.61 4.47
C PHE A 86 1.03 -10.65 4.57
N ALA A 87 0.46 -11.85 4.57
CA ALA A 87 -0.98 -12.11 4.64
C ALA A 87 -1.27 -13.40 5.45
N GLY A 88 -0.61 -13.52 6.61
CA GLY A 88 -0.87 -14.60 7.58
C GLY A 88 -2.10 -14.35 8.45
N ARG A 89 -2.35 -15.26 9.40
CA ARG A 89 -3.47 -15.21 10.37
C ARG A 89 -3.46 -13.94 11.22
N ALA A 90 -2.28 -13.46 11.59
CA ALA A 90 -2.06 -12.24 12.35
C ALA A 90 -2.29 -10.97 11.52
N CYS A 91 -2.52 -11.10 10.21
CA CYS A 91 -2.78 -9.99 9.29
C CYS A 91 -3.79 -10.40 8.21
N GLY A 92 -4.93 -10.96 8.63
CA GLY A 92 -6.00 -11.40 7.73
C GLY A 92 -6.73 -10.26 7.02
N TYR A 93 -7.67 -10.62 6.15
CA TYR A 93 -8.54 -9.63 5.48
C TYR A 93 -9.35 -8.82 6.52
N PRO A 94 -9.50 -7.48 6.37
CA PRO A 94 -9.06 -6.64 5.25
C PRO A 94 -7.63 -6.08 5.35
N ALA A 95 -6.86 -6.38 6.41
CA ALA A 95 -5.63 -5.67 6.73
C ALA A 95 -4.55 -5.74 5.63
N PHE A 96 -4.26 -6.95 5.10
CA PHE A 96 -3.31 -7.07 3.98
C PHE A 96 -3.84 -6.44 2.68
N ALA A 97 -5.17 -6.40 2.50
CA ALA A 97 -5.80 -5.98 1.26
C ALA A 97 -5.54 -4.49 0.96
N TYR A 98 -5.37 -3.65 1.99
CA TYR A 98 -4.99 -2.25 1.82
C TYR A 98 -3.64 -2.11 1.10
N TYR A 99 -2.63 -2.87 1.52
CA TYR A 99 -1.34 -2.89 0.82
C TYR A 99 -1.46 -3.55 -0.55
N ALA A 100 -2.26 -4.61 -0.69
CA ALA A 100 -2.50 -5.24 -1.99
C ALA A 100 -3.08 -4.25 -3.02
N ILE A 101 -4.06 -3.42 -2.62
CA ILE A 101 -4.62 -2.34 -3.44
C ILE A 101 -3.52 -1.35 -3.83
N ALA A 102 -2.78 -0.84 -2.85
CA ALA A 102 -1.73 0.16 -3.09
C ALA A 102 -0.65 -0.38 -4.05
N LEU A 103 -0.14 -1.59 -3.81
CA LEU A 103 0.89 -2.21 -4.66
C LEU A 103 0.39 -2.47 -6.08
N ALA A 104 -0.82 -3.02 -6.23
CA ALA A 104 -1.41 -3.25 -7.54
C ALA A 104 -1.65 -1.94 -8.30
N ARG A 105 -2.17 -0.91 -7.62
CA ARG A 105 -2.38 0.43 -8.19
C ARG A 105 -1.09 1.10 -8.62
N LEU A 106 0.01 0.81 -7.94
CA LEU A 106 1.36 1.28 -8.26
C LEU A 106 2.06 0.45 -9.34
N GLY A 107 1.44 -0.61 -9.88
CA GLY A 107 2.02 -1.44 -10.94
C GLY A 107 2.90 -2.59 -10.47
N PHE A 108 3.02 -2.81 -9.16
CA PHE A 108 3.85 -3.87 -8.61
C PHE A 108 3.13 -5.22 -8.56
N ALA A 109 3.81 -6.25 -9.06
CA ALA A 109 3.43 -7.63 -8.76
C ALA A 109 4.04 -8.04 -7.42
N PHE A 110 3.30 -8.83 -6.65
CA PHE A 110 3.73 -9.34 -5.34
C PHE A 110 3.19 -10.75 -5.10
N THR A 111 3.83 -11.45 -4.17
CA THR A 111 3.39 -12.76 -3.69
C THR A 111 2.89 -12.63 -2.26
N LEU A 112 1.71 -13.18 -1.96
CA LEU A 112 1.23 -13.30 -0.59
C LEU A 112 2.04 -14.36 0.16
N ILE A 113 2.43 -14.07 1.40
CA ILE A 113 3.21 -14.98 2.24
C ILE A 113 2.72 -14.95 3.69
N ASP A 114 2.75 -16.09 4.37
CA ASP A 114 2.50 -16.21 5.81
C ASP A 114 3.79 -16.59 6.57
N ALA A 115 3.73 -16.73 7.89
CA ALA A 115 4.91 -17.10 8.66
C ALA A 115 5.38 -18.53 8.42
N ALA A 116 4.49 -19.48 8.10
CA ALA A 116 4.88 -20.85 7.79
C ALA A 116 5.74 -20.90 6.51
N ALA A 117 5.33 -20.17 5.47
CA ALA A 117 6.09 -20.01 4.24
C ALA A 117 7.42 -19.26 4.48
N ILE A 118 7.45 -18.24 5.35
CA ILE A 118 8.69 -17.57 5.75
C ILE A 118 9.64 -18.55 6.46
N ALA A 119 9.15 -19.33 7.43
CA ALA A 119 9.93 -20.34 8.16
C ALA A 119 10.51 -21.40 7.22
N ALA A 120 9.79 -21.74 6.14
CA ALA A 120 10.23 -22.65 5.09
C ALA A 120 11.19 -22.03 4.04
N GLY A 121 11.56 -20.75 4.18
CA GLY A 121 12.50 -20.08 3.26
C GLY A 121 11.86 -19.41 2.05
N GLY A 122 10.55 -19.12 2.09
CA GLY A 122 9.79 -18.48 1.00
C GLY A 122 10.29 -17.08 0.59
N LEU A 123 11.16 -16.45 1.39
CA LEU A 123 11.78 -15.16 1.08
C LEU A 123 13.04 -15.27 0.19
N SER A 124 13.53 -16.47 -0.11
CA SER A 124 14.78 -16.70 -0.86
C SER A 124 14.81 -16.11 -2.28
N GLY A 125 13.64 -15.78 -2.84
CA GLY A 125 13.48 -15.12 -4.14
C GLY A 125 12.96 -13.68 -4.07
N CYS A 126 12.90 -13.07 -2.89
CA CYS A 126 12.35 -11.73 -2.71
C CYS A 126 13.46 -10.69 -2.54
N ASP A 127 13.13 -9.43 -2.80
CA ASP A 127 13.97 -8.27 -2.49
C ASP A 127 13.38 -7.45 -1.34
N LEU A 128 12.06 -7.52 -1.17
CA LEU A 128 11.30 -6.73 -0.21
C LEU A 128 10.20 -7.58 0.45
N LEU A 129 10.08 -7.49 1.77
CA LEU A 129 8.90 -7.93 2.52
C LEU A 129 8.08 -6.72 2.99
N VAL A 130 6.79 -6.70 2.70
CA VAL A 130 5.84 -5.69 3.21
C VAL A 130 5.03 -6.29 4.34
N LEU A 131 5.04 -5.62 5.50
CA LEU A 131 4.35 -5.99 6.74
C LEU A 131 3.24 -4.97 7.01
N PRO A 132 1.96 -5.31 6.75
CA PRO A 132 0.86 -4.37 6.91
C PRO A 132 0.60 -3.92 8.35
N GLY A 133 -0.23 -2.90 8.50
CA GLY A 133 -0.94 -2.63 9.75
C GLY A 133 -1.85 -3.80 10.14
N GLY A 134 -2.28 -3.86 11.40
CA GLY A 134 -3.08 -4.99 11.92
C GLY A 134 -2.25 -6.23 12.32
N LEU A 135 -0.97 -6.30 11.93
CA LEU A 135 -0.03 -7.31 12.44
C LEU A 135 0.11 -7.20 13.96
N ALA A 136 -0.11 -8.30 14.67
CA ALA A 136 0.17 -8.33 16.11
C ALA A 136 1.67 -8.06 16.35
N PRO A 137 2.05 -7.15 17.26
CA PRO A 137 3.43 -6.75 17.41
C PRO A 137 4.31 -7.85 18.03
N TRP A 138 3.79 -9.03 18.38
CA TRP A 138 4.47 -10.01 19.24
C TRP A 138 5.52 -10.90 18.54
N GLY A 139 5.90 -10.57 17.30
CA GLY A 139 6.77 -11.40 16.46
C GLY A 139 5.96 -12.36 15.59
N LEU A 140 6.54 -12.79 14.47
CA LEU A 140 5.86 -13.66 13.51
C LEU A 140 5.63 -15.04 14.10
N ASP A 141 6.61 -15.60 14.82
CA ASP A 141 6.51 -16.93 15.41
C ASP A 141 5.33 -17.02 16.38
N ALA A 142 5.19 -16.02 17.25
CA ALA A 142 4.15 -15.99 18.27
C ALA A 142 2.78 -15.65 17.68
N ALA A 143 2.71 -14.69 16.75
CA ALA A 143 1.44 -14.24 16.18
C ALA A 143 0.81 -15.31 15.27
N GLU A 144 1.64 -16.10 14.59
CA GLU A 144 1.22 -17.10 13.60
C GLU A 144 1.32 -18.54 14.10
N GLU A 145 1.85 -18.77 15.31
CA GLU A 145 2.16 -20.11 15.84
C GLU A 145 3.10 -20.91 14.91
N ALA A 146 4.02 -20.21 14.25
CA ALA A 146 4.93 -20.76 13.24
C ALA A 146 6.40 -20.55 13.63
N SER A 147 6.99 -21.52 14.32
CA SER A 147 8.38 -21.45 14.80
C SER A 147 9.41 -21.27 13.66
N GLY A 148 10.33 -20.33 13.84
CA GLY A 148 11.47 -20.11 12.93
C GLY A 148 11.27 -19.01 11.90
N ALA A 149 10.07 -18.44 11.77
CA ALA A 149 9.78 -17.34 10.85
C ALA A 149 10.59 -16.07 11.21
N ASP A 150 10.69 -15.71 12.49
CA ASP A 150 11.48 -14.56 12.96
C ASP A 150 12.97 -14.73 12.68
N ALA A 151 13.48 -15.97 12.78
CA ALA A 151 14.88 -16.28 12.47
C ALA A 151 15.14 -16.17 10.96
N GLN A 152 14.26 -16.75 10.13
CA GLN A 152 14.36 -16.68 8.68
C GLN A 152 14.24 -15.24 8.16
N PHE A 153 13.31 -14.45 8.71
CA PHE A 153 13.16 -13.05 8.31
C PHE A 153 14.40 -12.22 8.65
N ARG A 154 14.98 -12.40 9.85
CA ARG A 154 16.27 -11.77 10.19
C ARG A 154 17.40 -12.22 9.26
N GLY A 155 17.42 -13.48 8.86
CA GLY A 155 18.34 -14.01 7.85
C GLY A 155 18.18 -13.35 6.49
N PHE A 156 16.95 -13.19 6.01
CA PHE A 156 16.63 -12.48 4.77
C PHE A 156 17.15 -11.04 4.77
N LEU A 157 16.94 -10.30 5.86
CA LEU A 157 17.41 -8.92 6.01
C LEU A 157 18.94 -8.83 6.06
N ALA A 158 19.59 -9.72 6.82
CA ALA A 158 21.05 -9.83 6.86
C ALA A 158 21.64 -10.20 5.50
N GLY A 159 20.90 -10.95 4.68
CA GLY A 159 21.23 -11.29 3.30
C GLY A 159 21.06 -10.15 2.28
N GLY A 160 20.63 -8.96 2.71
CA GLY A 160 20.44 -7.78 1.85
C GLY A 160 18.98 -7.52 1.46
N GLY A 161 18.05 -8.33 1.96
CA GLY A 161 16.61 -8.06 1.86
C GLY A 161 16.22 -6.75 2.56
N ALA A 162 15.11 -6.17 2.13
CA ALA A 162 14.54 -4.96 2.71
C ALA A 162 13.14 -5.21 3.26
N ALA A 163 12.65 -4.29 4.10
CA ALA A 163 11.29 -4.34 4.62
C ALA A 163 10.55 -3.00 4.60
N ILE A 164 9.24 -3.04 4.44
CA ILE A 164 8.34 -1.94 4.76
C ILE A 164 7.40 -2.41 5.87
N GLY A 165 7.15 -1.60 6.88
CA GLY A 165 6.16 -1.89 7.92
C GLY A 165 5.26 -0.69 8.21
N SER A 166 3.96 -0.91 8.36
CA SER A 166 3.00 0.09 8.86
C SER A 166 2.43 -0.36 10.21
N GLY A 167 2.18 0.56 11.15
CA GLY A 167 1.52 0.26 12.41
C GLY A 167 2.17 -0.91 13.17
N GLY A 168 1.45 -2.02 13.31
CA GLY A 168 1.96 -3.28 13.90
C GLY A 168 3.23 -3.83 13.23
N GLY A 169 3.30 -3.77 11.89
CA GLY A 169 4.52 -4.11 11.14
C GLY A 169 5.70 -3.21 11.48
N ALA A 170 5.46 -1.91 11.71
CA ALA A 170 6.50 -0.97 12.12
C ALA A 170 6.99 -1.24 13.55
N PHE A 171 6.12 -1.64 14.49
CA PHE A 171 6.56 -2.13 15.80
C PHE A 171 7.47 -3.35 15.66
N TYR A 172 7.05 -4.37 14.89
CA TYR A 172 7.84 -5.58 14.70
C TYR A 172 9.23 -5.33 14.11
N LEU A 173 9.37 -4.35 13.21
CA LEU A 173 10.66 -3.95 12.62
C LEU A 173 11.56 -3.15 13.57
N SER A 174 11.00 -2.63 14.66
CA SER A 174 11.72 -1.89 15.70
C SER A 174 12.45 -2.83 16.66
N SER A 175 13.17 -2.27 17.63
CA SER A 175 13.89 -3.03 18.66
C SER A 175 13.29 -2.84 20.05
N GLY A 176 13.82 -3.56 21.04
CA GLY A 176 13.46 -3.35 22.45
C GLY A 176 12.37 -4.29 22.99
N ARG A 177 11.90 -5.26 22.20
CA ARG A 177 11.07 -6.39 22.69
C ARG A 177 11.60 -7.73 22.17
N PRO A 178 11.40 -8.82 22.94
CA PRO A 178 11.64 -10.18 22.45
C PRO A 178 10.82 -10.48 21.19
N GLY A 179 11.36 -11.26 20.27
CA GLY A 179 10.70 -11.64 19.01
C GLY A 179 10.81 -10.60 17.89
N TRP A 180 10.97 -9.31 18.21
CA TRP A 180 11.05 -8.27 17.18
C TRP A 180 12.29 -8.42 16.28
N ALA A 181 12.14 -8.04 15.02
CA ALA A 181 13.21 -8.13 14.02
C ALA A 181 14.38 -7.20 14.36
N GLY A 182 14.11 -6.03 14.97
CA GLY A 182 15.15 -5.16 15.51
C GLY A 182 16.03 -4.50 14.47
N ILE A 183 15.48 -4.19 13.28
CA ILE A 183 16.19 -3.47 12.21
C ILE A 183 16.43 -2.03 12.64
N ALA A 184 15.36 -1.34 13.04
CA ALA A 184 15.45 0.00 13.60
C ALA A 184 15.80 -0.11 15.08
N ARG A 185 16.96 0.42 15.48
CA ARG A 185 17.46 0.36 16.87
C ARG A 185 16.84 1.48 17.73
N THR A 186 15.52 1.52 17.68
CA THR A 186 14.67 2.40 18.47
C THR A 186 13.65 1.53 19.20
N LEU A 187 13.32 1.87 20.44
CA LEU A 187 12.17 1.33 21.17
C LEU A 187 11.07 2.40 21.06
N PRO A 188 9.99 2.15 20.30
CA PRO A 188 8.92 3.12 20.19
C PRO A 188 8.24 3.35 21.54
N ALA A 189 7.71 4.55 21.74
CA ALA A 189 6.88 4.84 22.92
C ALA A 189 5.62 3.96 22.92
N ASN A 190 5.10 3.67 24.12
CA ASN A 190 3.90 2.85 24.33
C ASN A 190 3.96 1.46 23.66
N ALA A 191 5.15 0.85 23.50
CA ALA A 191 5.32 -0.41 22.79
C ALA A 191 4.51 -1.62 23.34
N HIS A 192 4.06 -1.59 24.59
CA HIS A 192 3.22 -2.65 25.17
C HIS A 192 1.74 -2.21 25.18
N GLU A 193 1.49 -0.99 25.64
CA GLU A 193 0.17 -0.35 25.65
C GLU A 193 -0.13 0.39 24.33
N TYR A 194 0.25 -0.18 23.19
CA TYR A 194 0.27 0.52 21.89
C TYR A 194 -1.10 1.03 21.45
N LEU A 195 -2.16 0.32 21.86
CA LEU A 195 -3.54 0.73 21.64
C LEU A 195 -3.87 2.09 22.25
N ARG A 196 -3.15 2.54 23.30
CA ARG A 196 -3.40 3.84 23.96
C ARG A 196 -3.38 5.04 23.02
N THR A 197 -2.63 4.96 21.92
CA THR A 197 -2.52 6.07 20.96
C THR A 197 -3.74 6.24 20.04
N GLY A 198 -4.72 5.35 20.11
CA GLY A 198 -6.01 5.56 19.44
C GLY A 198 -5.98 5.53 17.90
N VAL A 199 -7.12 5.92 17.32
CA VAL A 199 -7.38 5.99 15.87
C VAL A 199 -7.72 7.41 15.44
N GLY A 200 -7.24 7.84 14.28
CA GLY A 200 -7.59 9.14 13.70
C GLY A 200 -6.94 9.42 12.35
N ILE A 201 -7.11 10.65 11.87
CA ILE A 201 -6.40 11.20 10.71
C ILE A 201 -5.37 12.20 11.22
N VAL A 202 -4.11 11.94 10.94
CA VAL A 202 -2.99 12.83 11.31
C VAL A 202 -2.42 13.46 10.05
N THR A 203 -2.00 14.72 10.15
CA THR A 203 -1.13 15.33 9.16
C THR A 203 0.31 15.03 9.54
N LEU A 204 1.08 14.54 8.58
CA LEU A 204 2.52 14.39 8.68
C LEU A 204 3.22 15.54 7.98
N ARG A 205 4.36 15.99 8.50
CA ARG A 205 5.29 16.89 7.83
C ARG A 205 6.44 16.08 7.27
N LEU A 206 6.62 16.14 5.95
CA LEU A 206 7.65 15.39 5.25
C LEU A 206 8.98 16.16 5.26
N GLY A 207 10.09 15.43 5.44
CA GLY A 207 11.43 16.00 5.34
C GLY A 207 11.93 16.08 3.89
N ALA A 208 13.19 16.49 3.72
CA ALA A 208 13.87 16.49 2.41
C ALA A 208 14.33 15.09 1.95
N ASP A 209 13.96 14.03 2.67
CA ASP A 209 14.30 12.65 2.31
C ASP A 209 13.58 12.23 1.02
N SER A 210 14.18 11.29 0.29
CA SER A 210 13.59 10.62 -0.87
C SER A 210 12.17 10.09 -0.69
N ILE A 211 11.76 9.74 0.53
CA ILE A 211 10.38 9.37 0.84
C ILE A 211 9.39 10.49 0.50
N GLY A 212 9.79 11.76 0.59
CA GLY A 212 8.97 12.93 0.30
C GLY A 212 9.00 13.40 -1.17
N PHE A 213 9.71 12.73 -2.07
CA PHE A 213 9.83 13.17 -3.47
C PHE A 213 8.48 13.21 -4.20
N GLY A 214 8.18 14.35 -4.82
CA GLY A 214 6.90 14.63 -5.48
C GLY A 214 5.68 14.66 -4.54
N CYS A 215 5.88 14.61 -3.22
CA CYS A 215 4.80 14.79 -2.25
C CYS A 215 4.67 16.27 -1.89
N PRO A 216 3.46 16.75 -1.51
CA PRO A 216 3.34 18.02 -0.81
C PRO A 216 4.13 18.01 0.51
N PRO A 217 4.52 19.18 1.05
CA PRO A 217 5.29 19.26 2.31
C PRO A 217 4.58 18.63 3.52
N THR A 218 3.25 18.49 3.45
CA THR A 218 2.43 17.84 4.45
C THR A 218 1.43 16.90 3.81
N LEU A 219 1.12 15.79 4.48
CA LEU A 219 0.20 14.77 3.99
C LEU A 219 -0.72 14.28 5.11
N ASP A 220 -2.02 14.19 4.84
CA ASP A 220 -2.97 13.57 5.77
C ASP A 220 -2.94 12.04 5.61
N MET A 221 -2.86 11.31 6.72
CA MET A 221 -2.71 9.87 6.74
C MET A 221 -3.60 9.24 7.83
N PRO A 222 -4.26 8.10 7.55
CA PRO A 222 -4.86 7.28 8.59
C PRO A 222 -3.83 6.81 9.61
N TYR A 223 -4.19 6.90 10.89
CA TYR A 223 -3.38 6.42 12.00
C TYR A 223 -4.22 5.47 12.85
N CYS A 224 -3.72 4.24 13.03
CA CYS A 224 -4.40 3.17 13.77
C CYS A 224 -3.39 2.50 14.72
N HIS A 225 -3.15 3.13 15.88
CA HIS A 225 -2.26 2.61 16.94
C HIS A 225 -0.81 2.34 16.51
N GLY A 226 -0.22 3.26 15.74
CA GLY A 226 1.15 3.16 15.29
C GLY A 226 2.23 3.38 16.36
N PRO A 227 3.49 3.03 16.07
CA PRO A 227 4.62 3.44 16.90
C PRO A 227 4.85 4.94 16.86
N VAL A 228 5.29 5.50 17.99
CA VAL A 228 5.87 6.85 18.03
C VAL A 228 7.37 6.72 18.27
N PHE A 229 8.17 7.18 17.31
CA PHE A 229 9.63 7.09 17.38
C PHE A 229 10.21 8.37 17.99
N ASP A 230 10.79 8.26 19.19
CA ASP A 230 11.34 9.40 19.94
C ASP A 230 12.88 9.45 19.85
N GLU A 231 13.54 8.37 20.29
CA GLU A 231 14.99 8.26 20.25
C GLU A 231 15.44 7.49 19.01
N LEU A 232 16.14 8.19 18.11
CA LEU A 232 16.75 7.60 16.91
C LEU A 232 18.25 7.42 17.11
N ASP A 233 18.75 6.24 16.75
CA ASP A 233 20.19 6.01 16.71
C ASP A 233 20.77 6.38 15.34
N ARG A 234 22.10 6.25 15.18
CA ARG A 234 22.80 6.63 13.94
C ARG A 234 22.43 5.79 12.71
N SER A 235 21.77 4.64 12.91
CA SER A 235 21.32 3.77 11.81
C SER A 235 19.92 4.10 11.32
N ALA A 236 19.29 5.14 11.87
CA ALA A 236 17.96 5.55 11.48
C ALA A 236 17.86 7.07 11.24
N SER A 237 17.06 7.46 10.26
CA SER A 237 16.76 8.85 9.93
C SER A 237 15.26 9.08 9.86
N SER A 238 14.83 10.24 10.35
CA SER A 238 13.45 10.68 10.22
C SER A 238 13.18 11.12 8.78
N ALA A 239 12.18 10.51 8.15
CA ALA A 239 11.68 10.91 6.83
C ALA A 239 10.40 11.78 6.94
N GLY A 240 9.77 11.79 8.12
CA GLY A 240 8.60 12.60 8.39
C GLY A 240 8.22 12.58 9.87
N THR A 241 7.56 13.65 10.32
CA THR A 241 7.14 13.86 11.71
C THR A 241 5.64 14.09 11.81
N PHE A 242 5.05 13.82 12.97
CA PHE A 242 3.67 14.19 13.25
C PHE A 242 3.54 15.72 13.33
N ASP A 243 2.63 16.30 12.55
CA ASP A 243 2.37 17.74 12.53
C ASP A 243 1.15 18.10 13.39
N ARG A 244 -0.01 17.51 13.06
CA ARG A 244 -1.27 17.77 13.76
C ARG A 244 -2.24 16.60 13.68
N LEU A 245 -3.17 16.53 14.62
CA LEU A 245 -4.37 15.70 14.53
C LEU A 245 -5.43 16.46 13.74
N VAL A 246 -5.94 15.86 12.66
CA VAL A 246 -7.01 16.43 11.81
C VAL A 246 -8.38 16.03 12.36
N MET A 247 -8.55 14.76 12.67
CA MET A 247 -9.84 14.19 13.08
C MET A 247 -9.59 12.95 13.93
N ALA A 248 -10.37 12.79 15.00
CA ALA A 248 -10.39 11.54 15.76
C ALA A 248 -11.26 10.50 15.02
N GLY A 249 -10.87 9.22 15.08
CA GLY A 249 -11.58 8.14 14.41
C GLY A 249 -11.98 7.04 15.39
N SER A 250 -12.97 6.23 15.02
CA SER A 250 -13.34 5.04 15.80
C SER A 250 -13.60 3.83 14.91
N LEU A 251 -13.11 3.88 13.66
CA LEU A 251 -13.21 2.80 12.70
C LEU A 251 -12.29 1.64 13.13
N PHE A 252 -12.81 0.40 13.12
CA PHE A 252 -12.19 -0.85 13.56
C PHE A 252 -11.93 -0.98 15.07
N MET A 253 -11.80 0.15 15.78
CA MET A 253 -11.65 0.18 17.23
C MET A 253 -12.28 1.43 17.83
N ALA A 254 -13.14 1.25 18.83
CA ALA A 254 -13.78 2.32 19.59
C ALA A 254 -12.82 3.00 20.57
N ASN A 255 -11.71 3.53 20.05
CA ASN A 255 -10.66 4.19 20.81
C ASN A 255 -10.09 5.37 20.00
N PRO A 256 -10.80 6.52 19.98
CA PRO A 256 -10.34 7.71 19.26
C PRO A 256 -9.04 8.27 19.83
N LEU A 257 -8.16 8.70 18.93
CA LEU A 257 -6.95 9.41 19.30
C LEU A 257 -7.31 10.78 19.90
N ASP A 258 -6.99 10.92 21.19
CA ASP A 258 -7.23 12.14 21.95
C ASP A 258 -6.26 13.27 21.55
N ALA A 259 -6.79 14.49 21.43
CA ALA A 259 -6.01 15.66 21.00
C ALA A 259 -4.94 16.06 22.02
N ALA A 260 -5.23 15.95 23.33
CA ALA A 260 -4.27 16.27 24.37
C ALA A 260 -3.16 15.21 24.45
N LEU A 261 -3.48 13.94 24.23
CA LEU A 261 -2.51 12.87 24.07
C LEU A 261 -1.64 13.11 22.84
N PHE A 262 -2.22 13.42 21.68
CA PHE A 262 -1.46 13.73 20.47
C PHE A 262 -0.46 14.88 20.71
N ALA A 263 -0.93 15.99 21.27
CA ALA A 263 -0.10 17.17 21.51
C ALA A 263 1.08 16.87 22.45
N ARG A 264 0.86 16.03 23.46
CA ARG A 264 1.87 15.68 24.47
C ARG A 264 2.83 14.58 24.00
N GLU A 265 2.32 13.59 23.27
CA GLU A 265 3.04 12.32 23.03
C GLU A 265 3.38 12.07 21.56
N MET A 266 2.90 12.86 20.60
CA MET A 266 3.11 12.57 19.17
C MET A 266 3.64 13.78 18.40
N ALA A 267 3.07 14.96 18.61
CA ALA A 267 3.42 16.16 17.86
C ALA A 267 4.93 16.43 17.83
N GLY A 268 5.48 16.64 16.63
CA GLY A 268 6.91 16.86 16.39
C GLY A 268 7.79 15.61 16.42
N ARG A 269 7.27 14.45 16.88
CA ARG A 269 8.03 13.20 16.90
C ARG A 269 8.03 12.50 15.54
N THR A 270 8.96 11.57 15.37
CA THR A 270 9.12 10.87 14.09
C THR A 270 7.95 9.91 13.86
N ALA A 271 7.34 10.05 12.68
CA ALA A 271 6.21 9.25 12.20
C ALA A 271 6.60 8.37 11.02
N ILE A 272 7.65 8.73 10.28
CA ILE A 272 8.22 7.89 9.22
C ILE A 272 9.71 7.76 9.49
N LEU A 273 10.15 6.52 9.64
CA LEU A 273 11.54 6.20 9.95
C LEU A 273 12.15 5.39 8.82
N ARG A 274 13.32 5.81 8.34
CA ARG A 274 14.18 4.99 7.48
C ARG A 274 15.27 4.40 8.35
N ALA A 275 15.45 3.08 8.29
CA ALA A 275 16.51 2.37 9.00
C ALA A 275 17.44 1.69 8.00
N GLU A 276 18.74 1.86 8.15
CA GLU A 276 19.76 1.27 7.29
C GLU A 276 21.02 0.93 8.10
N GLY A 277 21.40 -0.35 8.08
CA GLY A 277 22.60 -0.80 8.79
C GLY A 277 22.89 -2.28 8.61
N ARG A 278 23.73 -2.84 9.49
CA ARG A 278 24.16 -4.26 9.44
C ARG A 278 23.01 -5.27 9.58
N ARG A 279 21.85 -4.84 10.08
CA ARG A 279 20.66 -5.67 10.28
C ARG A 279 19.68 -5.63 9.10
N GLY A 280 20.03 -4.94 8.02
CA GLY A 280 19.18 -4.76 6.86
C GLY A 280 18.73 -3.32 6.68
N ARG A 281 17.71 -3.14 5.84
CA ARG A 281 17.16 -1.84 5.46
C ARG A 281 15.65 -1.88 5.57
N ALA A 282 15.05 -0.83 6.10
CA ALA A 282 13.61 -0.75 6.19
C ALA A 282 13.08 0.69 6.17
N VAL A 283 11.81 0.82 5.78
CA VAL A 283 11.01 2.02 5.99
C VAL A 283 9.83 1.65 6.89
N LEU A 284 9.69 2.37 7.99
CA LEU A 284 8.67 2.15 9.00
C LEU A 284 7.72 3.35 9.01
N PHE A 285 6.44 3.09 8.81
CA PHE A 285 5.37 4.06 8.92
C PHE A 285 4.64 3.87 10.25
N ALA A 286 4.55 4.94 11.03
CA ALA A 286 3.70 4.98 12.20
C ALA A 286 2.22 4.88 11.80
N GLY A 287 1.80 5.73 10.85
CA GLY A 287 0.48 5.63 10.24
C GLY A 287 0.39 4.50 9.21
N SER A 288 -0.77 4.44 8.56
CA SER A 288 -1.12 3.44 7.56
C SER A 288 -1.30 4.09 6.19
N PRO A 289 -0.21 4.38 5.45
CA PRO A 289 -0.31 4.94 4.10
C PRO A 289 -1.12 4.05 3.15
N GLU A 290 -1.16 2.74 3.39
CA GLU A 290 -1.91 1.75 2.61
C GLU A 290 -3.42 1.91 2.74
N MET A 291 -3.90 2.42 3.89
CA MET A 291 -5.32 2.62 4.15
C MET A 291 -5.86 3.88 3.45
N GLY A 292 -4.99 4.88 3.29
CA GLY A 292 -5.21 6.05 2.44
C GLY A 292 -6.56 6.75 2.58
N ASP A 293 -7.07 7.21 1.45
CA ASP A 293 -8.38 7.86 1.36
C ASP A 293 -9.57 6.94 1.68
N LEU A 294 -9.41 5.61 1.59
CA LEU A 294 -10.49 4.67 1.92
C LEU A 294 -10.86 4.79 3.41
N VAL A 295 -9.90 4.59 4.31
CA VAL A 295 -10.19 4.68 5.75
C VAL A 295 -10.53 6.12 6.14
N ARG A 296 -9.89 7.11 5.50
CA ARG A 296 -10.21 8.53 5.73
C ARG A 296 -11.66 8.87 5.41
N LYS A 297 -12.20 8.33 4.32
CA LYS A 297 -13.62 8.49 3.93
C LYS A 297 -14.57 7.99 5.01
N TYR A 298 -14.30 6.82 5.59
CA TYR A 298 -15.20 6.23 6.59
C TYR A 298 -15.03 6.81 7.99
N ILE A 299 -13.83 7.27 8.36
CA ILE A 299 -13.67 8.13 9.55
C ILE A 299 -14.43 9.45 9.36
N ALA A 300 -14.35 10.07 8.16
CA ALA A 300 -15.11 11.27 7.85
C ALA A 300 -16.63 11.04 7.85
N LEU A 301 -17.11 9.86 7.44
CA LEU A 301 -18.52 9.50 7.55
C LEU A 301 -19.00 9.47 9.00
N ASP A 302 -18.18 8.93 9.92
CA ASP A 302 -18.52 8.78 11.33
C ASP A 302 -18.46 10.06 12.15
N ASP A 303 -17.58 11.02 11.80
CA ASP A 303 -17.42 12.26 12.56
C ASP A 303 -17.80 13.50 11.74
N TYR A 304 -16.99 13.82 10.72
CA TYR A 304 -17.13 15.06 9.93
C TYR A 304 -18.51 15.21 9.29
N ALA A 305 -18.96 14.20 8.55
CA ALA A 305 -20.22 14.28 7.82
C ALA A 305 -21.42 14.42 8.77
N LEU A 306 -21.41 13.70 9.90
CA LEU A 306 -22.45 13.82 10.91
C LEU A 306 -22.48 15.22 11.54
N ARG A 307 -21.31 15.78 11.84
CA ARG A 307 -21.17 17.08 12.48
C ARG A 307 -21.63 18.23 11.58
N TYR A 308 -21.28 18.19 10.30
CA TYR A 308 -21.49 19.31 9.39
C TYR A 308 -22.73 19.17 8.50
N ARG A 309 -23.34 17.98 8.38
CA ARG A 309 -24.59 17.81 7.62
C ARG A 309 -25.70 18.79 8.02
N PRO A 310 -25.98 19.08 9.32
CA PRO A 310 -27.03 20.04 9.68
C PRO A 310 -26.77 21.47 9.19
N ILE A 311 -25.53 21.81 8.85
CA ILE A 311 -25.10 23.14 8.41
C ILE A 311 -24.99 23.20 6.88
N ALA A 312 -24.33 22.20 6.30
CA ALA A 312 -23.96 22.15 4.89
C ALA A 312 -24.98 21.40 4.00
N GLY A 313 -25.86 20.62 4.61
CA GLY A 313 -26.80 19.75 3.91
C GLY A 313 -26.20 18.42 3.48
N GLU A 314 -27.07 17.49 3.10
CA GLU A 314 -26.70 16.12 2.72
C GLU A 314 -25.93 16.06 1.39
N ALA A 315 -26.35 16.83 0.39
CA ALA A 315 -25.74 16.82 -0.93
C ALA A 315 -24.24 17.18 -0.88
N LEU A 316 -23.87 18.23 -0.13
CA LEU A 316 -22.46 18.63 0.02
C LEU A 316 -21.64 17.58 0.77
N MET A 317 -22.23 16.91 1.77
CA MET A 317 -21.53 15.84 2.50
C MET A 317 -21.35 14.59 1.63
N ALA A 318 -22.34 14.25 0.80
CA ALA A 318 -22.21 13.17 -0.17
C ALA A 318 -21.13 13.47 -1.22
N GLU A 319 -21.08 14.71 -1.73
CA GLU A 319 -20.03 15.18 -2.64
C GLU A 319 -18.65 15.10 -1.98
N ALA A 320 -18.50 15.60 -0.75
CA ALA A 320 -17.24 15.52 0.01
C ALA A 320 -16.77 14.07 0.20
N LEU A 321 -17.69 13.15 0.55
CA LEU A 321 -17.38 11.73 0.69
C LEU A 321 -17.02 11.07 -0.64
N GLY A 322 -17.57 11.56 -1.76
CA GLY A 322 -17.24 11.11 -3.12
C GLY A 322 -15.87 11.58 -3.62
N HIS A 323 -15.30 12.64 -3.02
CA HIS A 323 -13.99 13.16 -3.38
C HIS A 323 -12.81 12.39 -2.77
N TYR A 324 -13.05 11.52 -1.80
CA TYR A 324 -12.02 10.57 -1.35
C TYR A 324 -11.78 9.54 -2.45
N ARG A 325 -10.62 9.63 -3.09
CA ARG A 325 -10.26 8.78 -4.23
C ARG A 325 -9.42 7.62 -3.73
N VAL A 326 -10.09 6.52 -3.35
CA VAL A 326 -9.44 5.30 -2.82
C VAL A 326 -8.21 4.86 -3.62
N LEU A 327 -8.34 4.83 -4.96
CA LEU A 327 -7.28 4.38 -5.87
C LEU A 327 -6.29 5.49 -6.28
N GLU A 328 -6.53 6.74 -5.86
CA GLU A 328 -5.63 7.88 -6.10
C GLU A 328 -5.17 8.52 -4.79
N SER A 329 -5.13 7.73 -3.71
CA SER A 329 -4.71 8.19 -2.39
C SER A 329 -3.29 8.76 -2.46
N PRO A 330 -3.08 10.04 -2.09
CA PRO A 330 -1.74 10.63 -2.05
C PRO A 330 -0.74 9.86 -1.18
N CYS A 331 -1.21 9.13 -0.16
CA CYS A 331 -0.39 8.26 0.68
C CYS A 331 0.30 7.13 -0.07
N PHE A 332 -0.24 6.66 -1.20
CA PHE A 332 0.41 5.62 -2.00
C PHE A 332 1.75 6.08 -2.57
N ARG A 333 1.94 7.40 -2.74
CA ARG A 333 3.23 7.98 -3.14
C ARG A 333 4.33 7.68 -2.12
N LEU A 334 4.02 7.65 -0.82
CA LEU A 334 4.99 7.29 0.22
C LEU A 334 5.42 5.82 0.12
N ILE A 335 4.50 4.92 -0.21
CA ILE A 335 4.80 3.49 -0.43
C ILE A 335 5.70 3.35 -1.66
N LEU A 336 5.35 4.02 -2.76
CA LEU A 336 6.15 4.04 -3.99
C LEU A 336 7.58 4.53 -3.72
N ASN A 337 7.73 5.66 -3.05
CA ASN A 337 9.02 6.25 -2.74
C ASN A 337 9.82 5.37 -1.77
N ALA A 338 9.17 4.71 -0.80
CA ALA A 338 9.81 3.74 0.08
C ALA A 338 10.36 2.54 -0.70
N ILE A 339 9.59 2.00 -1.63
CA ILE A 339 10.05 0.90 -2.49
C ILE A 339 11.26 1.35 -3.31
N HIS A 340 11.16 2.50 -4.00
CA HIS A 340 12.28 3.02 -4.79
C HIS A 340 13.53 3.25 -3.94
N SER A 341 13.37 3.90 -2.77
CA SER A 341 14.45 4.16 -1.83
C SER A 341 15.12 2.89 -1.29
N LEU A 342 14.38 1.81 -1.09
CA LEU A 342 14.93 0.54 -0.60
C LEU A 342 15.60 -0.26 -1.72
N MET A 343 15.16 -0.06 -2.96
CA MET A 343 15.73 -0.70 -4.14
C MET A 343 16.98 0.01 -4.68
N LEU A 344 17.35 1.16 -4.11
CA LEU A 344 18.66 1.78 -4.32
C LEU A 344 19.74 0.79 -3.85
N ARG A 345 20.40 0.08 -4.77
CA ARG A 345 21.49 -0.82 -4.43
C ARG A 345 22.82 -0.10 -4.64
N PRO A 346 23.73 -0.07 -3.64
CA PRO A 346 25.13 0.33 -3.87
C PRO A 346 25.89 -0.63 -4.80
N ARG A 347 25.30 -1.78 -5.14
CA ARG A 347 25.93 -2.85 -5.92
C ARG A 347 24.94 -3.38 -6.95
N PRO A 348 25.32 -3.47 -8.24
CA PRO A 348 24.47 -4.14 -9.22
C PRO A 348 24.17 -5.57 -8.74
N PRO A 349 23.00 -6.15 -9.06
CA PRO A 349 22.77 -7.56 -8.83
C PRO A 349 23.95 -8.34 -9.41
N ARG A 350 24.46 -9.33 -8.67
CA ARG A 350 25.34 -10.34 -9.29
C ARG A 350 24.64 -10.79 -10.57
N GLY A 351 25.31 -10.61 -11.71
CA GLY A 351 24.74 -10.83 -13.04
C GLY A 351 23.77 -12.00 -13.04
N GLY A 352 22.49 -11.66 -13.15
CA GLY A 352 21.40 -12.59 -13.00
C GLY A 352 20.29 -12.09 -13.87
N VAL A 353 20.06 -12.82 -14.96
CA VAL A 353 18.83 -12.79 -15.75
C VAL A 353 17.63 -12.71 -14.79
N PRO A 354 16.55 -11.98 -15.12
CA PRO A 354 15.33 -11.99 -14.32
C PRO A 354 14.95 -13.44 -13.98
N HIS A 355 15.07 -13.81 -12.70
CA HIS A 355 14.61 -15.13 -12.27
C HIS A 355 13.09 -15.18 -12.45
N PRO A 356 12.53 -16.31 -12.90
CA PRO A 356 11.09 -16.47 -13.07
C PRO A 356 10.36 -16.15 -11.75
N PRO A 357 9.12 -15.65 -11.82
CA PRO A 357 8.34 -15.36 -10.63
C PRO A 357 8.26 -16.59 -9.72
N LEU A 358 8.32 -16.35 -8.40
CA LEU A 358 8.13 -17.39 -7.40
C LEU A 358 6.82 -18.12 -7.67
N PRO A 359 6.79 -19.46 -7.55
CA PRO A 359 5.53 -20.20 -7.62
C PRO A 359 4.58 -19.67 -6.54
N ALA A 360 3.31 -19.51 -6.91
CA ALA A 360 2.24 -19.20 -5.97
C ALA A 360 2.22 -20.21 -4.82
N LEU A 361 1.70 -19.81 -3.66
CA LEU A 361 1.36 -20.72 -2.56
C LEU A 361 0.68 -22.00 -3.13
N PRO A 362 0.98 -23.20 -2.60
CA PRO A 362 0.32 -24.42 -3.06
C PRO A 362 -1.17 -24.33 -2.69
N GLY A 363 -2.02 -23.96 -3.66
CA GLY A 363 -3.45 -23.71 -3.43
C GLY A 363 -4.29 -23.87 -4.71
N SER A 364 -4.76 -25.09 -4.94
CA SER A 364 -5.79 -25.54 -5.87
C SER A 364 -5.56 -25.38 -7.40
N ALA A 365 -5.14 -26.48 -8.02
CA ALA A 365 -5.48 -26.77 -9.40
C ALA A 365 -7.02 -26.93 -9.51
N GLY A 366 -7.71 -25.89 -9.98
CA GLY A 366 -9.14 -25.93 -10.24
C GLY A 366 -9.74 -24.52 -10.24
N TYR A 367 -10.22 -24.08 -11.39
CA TYR A 367 -10.95 -22.81 -11.55
C TYR A 367 -12.20 -22.84 -10.65
N ALA A 368 -12.17 -22.11 -9.52
CA ALA A 368 -13.34 -21.91 -8.69
C ALA A 368 -14.05 -20.62 -9.14
N PRO A 369 -15.40 -20.55 -9.09
CA PRO A 369 -16.15 -19.34 -9.45
C PRO A 369 -15.73 -18.14 -8.60
N PRO A 370 -15.95 -16.88 -9.06
CA PRO A 370 -15.44 -15.68 -8.40
C PRO A 370 -16.02 -15.52 -6.99
N ARG A 371 -15.28 -16.00 -6.00
CA ARG A 371 -15.70 -16.08 -4.60
C ARG A 371 -15.82 -14.69 -4.00
N LEU A 372 -14.91 -13.77 -4.35
CA LEU A 372 -14.89 -12.45 -3.75
C LEU A 372 -16.05 -11.57 -4.23
N ALA A 373 -16.30 -11.50 -5.54
CA ALA A 373 -17.40 -10.69 -6.09
C ALA A 373 -18.77 -11.16 -5.55
N ALA A 374 -18.99 -12.47 -5.49
CA ALA A 374 -20.22 -13.04 -4.93
C ALA A 374 -20.34 -12.77 -3.42
N ALA A 375 -19.25 -12.87 -2.66
CA ALA A 375 -19.22 -12.53 -1.24
C ALA A 375 -19.50 -11.03 -1.00
N LEU A 376 -18.95 -10.14 -1.83
CA LEU A 376 -19.20 -8.70 -1.76
C LEU A 376 -20.65 -8.36 -2.10
N ALA A 377 -21.20 -8.94 -3.18
CA ALA A 377 -22.60 -8.72 -3.56
C ALA A 377 -23.56 -9.13 -2.43
N ARG A 378 -23.29 -10.28 -1.79
CA ARG A 378 -24.04 -10.73 -0.62
C ARG A 378 -23.89 -9.76 0.56
N SER A 379 -22.66 -9.39 0.89
CA SER A 379 -22.36 -8.45 1.97
C SER A 379 -23.05 -7.10 1.77
N LEU A 380 -23.07 -6.56 0.55
CA LEU A 380 -23.78 -5.32 0.21
C LEU A 380 -25.31 -5.47 0.29
N GLY A 381 -25.84 -6.69 0.10
CA GLY A 381 -27.26 -7.00 0.29
C GLY A 381 -27.67 -7.12 1.76
N GLU A 382 -26.73 -7.51 2.63
CA GLU A 382 -26.92 -7.69 4.08
C GLU A 382 -26.68 -6.41 4.90
N ILE A 383 -26.20 -5.33 4.28
CA ILE A 383 -26.04 -4.03 4.97
C ILE A 383 -27.42 -3.41 5.20
N GLU A 384 -27.87 -3.48 6.45
CA GLU A 384 -29.04 -2.77 6.94
C GLU A 384 -28.72 -1.30 7.21
N LEU A 385 -29.67 -0.41 6.89
CA LEU A 385 -29.60 1.03 7.13
C LEU A 385 -30.62 1.39 8.22
N PRO A 386 -30.22 1.49 9.49
CA PRO A 386 -31.17 1.75 10.57
C PRO A 386 -31.79 3.14 10.41
N GLU A 387 -33.13 3.25 10.44
CA GLU A 387 -33.84 4.53 10.24
C GLU A 387 -33.42 5.62 11.23
N LYS A 388 -33.03 5.22 12.44
CA LYS A 388 -32.60 6.13 13.52
C LYS A 388 -31.12 6.48 13.49
N ASP A 389 -30.32 5.82 12.64
CA ASP A 389 -28.90 6.12 12.52
C ASP A 389 -28.73 7.39 11.67
N PRO A 390 -28.13 8.47 12.21
CA PRO A 390 -27.96 9.70 11.47
C PRO A 390 -27.08 9.55 10.23
N ARG A 391 -26.30 8.47 10.09
CA ARG A 391 -25.47 8.19 8.90
C ARG A 391 -26.28 7.61 7.73
N SER A 392 -27.46 7.05 7.99
CA SER A 392 -28.22 6.25 7.02
C SER A 392 -28.46 6.90 5.66
N PRO A 393 -28.80 8.20 5.54
CA PRO A 393 -28.99 8.83 4.23
C PRO A 393 -27.70 8.87 3.37
N LEU A 394 -26.58 9.25 3.98
CA LEU A 394 -25.28 9.25 3.31
C LEU A 394 -24.79 7.82 3.01
N ALA A 395 -25.00 6.91 3.97
CA ALA A 395 -24.68 5.49 3.80
C ALA A 395 -25.49 4.84 2.66
N ALA A 396 -26.75 5.25 2.45
CA ALA A 396 -27.56 4.79 1.32
C ALA A 396 -26.93 5.19 -0.03
N THR A 397 -26.49 6.44 -0.14
CA THR A 397 -25.80 6.95 -1.33
C THR A 397 -24.51 6.19 -1.59
N LEU A 398 -23.68 5.99 -0.56
CA LEU A 398 -22.45 5.20 -0.67
C LEU A 398 -22.74 3.75 -1.06
N LEU A 399 -23.73 3.11 -0.43
CA LEU A 399 -24.10 1.73 -0.72
C LEU A 399 -24.57 1.54 -2.17
N GLN A 400 -25.31 2.52 -2.71
CA GLN A 400 -25.70 2.53 -4.12
C GLN A 400 -24.50 2.66 -5.05
N ASP A 401 -23.55 3.55 -4.75
CA ASP A 401 -22.32 3.69 -5.53
C ASP A 401 -21.49 2.40 -5.50
N LEU A 402 -21.30 1.79 -4.31
CA LEU A 402 -20.56 0.53 -4.18
C LEU A 402 -21.21 -0.60 -4.98
N ARG A 403 -22.54 -0.71 -4.99
CA ARG A 403 -23.26 -1.69 -5.83
C ARG A 403 -23.01 -1.43 -7.31
N ALA A 404 -23.09 -0.18 -7.75
CA ALA A 404 -22.86 0.20 -9.15
C ALA A 404 -21.40 -0.04 -9.57
N ARG A 405 -20.43 0.24 -8.70
CA ARG A 405 -19.01 -0.06 -8.92
C ARG A 405 -18.75 -1.55 -9.03
N LEU A 406 -19.29 -2.36 -8.12
CA LEU A 406 -19.16 -3.81 -8.19
C LEU A 406 -19.74 -4.37 -9.50
N GLN A 407 -20.92 -3.90 -9.91
CA GLN A 407 -21.56 -4.29 -11.17
C GLN A 407 -20.68 -3.99 -12.40
N ARG A 408 -19.92 -2.88 -12.39
CA ARG A 408 -18.97 -2.54 -13.46
C ARG A 408 -17.65 -3.30 -13.35
N ALA A 409 -17.17 -3.54 -12.14
CA ALA A 409 -15.87 -4.16 -11.88
C ALA A 409 -15.83 -5.65 -12.28
N VAL A 410 -16.94 -6.39 -12.09
CA VAL A 410 -17.03 -7.82 -12.43
C VAL A 410 -16.77 -8.13 -13.91
N PRO A 411 -17.51 -7.54 -14.89
CA PRO A 411 -17.24 -7.80 -16.30
C PRO A 411 -15.88 -7.25 -16.76
N ARG A 412 -15.43 -6.13 -16.18
CA ARG A 412 -14.09 -5.58 -16.45
C ARG A 412 -12.99 -6.56 -16.02
N ARG A 413 -13.15 -7.23 -14.88
CA ARG A 413 -12.25 -8.28 -14.40
C ARG A 413 -12.19 -9.45 -15.37
N GLU A 414 -13.34 -9.93 -15.86
CA GLU A 414 -13.41 -11.01 -16.86
C GLU A 414 -12.64 -10.65 -18.14
N GLN A 415 -12.84 -9.43 -18.63
CA GLN A 415 -12.13 -8.92 -19.79
C GLN A 415 -10.61 -8.83 -19.55
N ALA A 416 -10.20 -8.31 -18.39
CA ALA A 416 -8.80 -8.19 -18.02
C ALA A 416 -8.12 -9.56 -17.89
N GLU A 417 -8.79 -10.54 -17.28
CA GLU A 417 -8.31 -11.92 -17.16
C GLU A 417 -8.09 -12.55 -18.55
N THR A 418 -9.09 -12.42 -19.43
CA THR A 418 -9.01 -12.90 -20.82
C THR A 418 -7.83 -12.25 -21.57
N GLY A 419 -7.64 -10.94 -21.40
CA GLY A 419 -6.52 -10.21 -22.00
C GLY A 419 -5.14 -10.65 -21.51
N LEU A 420 -5.04 -11.14 -20.27
CA LEU A 420 -3.80 -11.64 -19.70
C LEU A 420 -3.48 -13.09 -20.11
N MET A 421 -4.48 -13.94 -20.38
CA MET A 421 -4.28 -15.37 -20.66
C MET A 421 -3.18 -15.68 -21.70
N PRO A 422 -3.09 -14.99 -22.86
CA PRO A 422 -2.09 -15.32 -23.87
C PRO A 422 -0.67 -14.84 -23.50
N LEU A 423 -0.51 -14.02 -22.47
CA LEU A 423 0.74 -13.35 -22.17
C LEU A 423 1.63 -14.19 -21.23
N PRO A 424 2.92 -14.38 -21.59
CA PRO A 424 3.90 -15.08 -20.77
C PRO A 424 4.55 -14.14 -19.73
N GLY A 425 5.49 -14.69 -18.95
CA GLY A 425 6.39 -13.88 -18.12
C GLY A 425 5.66 -13.16 -16.97
N PRO A 426 5.88 -11.84 -16.79
CA PRO A 426 5.28 -11.08 -15.68
C PRO A 426 3.75 -11.16 -15.60
N ALA A 427 3.05 -11.37 -16.72
CA ALA A 427 1.61 -11.57 -16.74
C ALA A 427 1.15 -12.80 -15.92
N VAL A 428 1.97 -13.86 -15.84
CA VAL A 428 1.70 -15.04 -15.01
C VAL A 428 1.63 -14.64 -13.53
N ALA A 429 2.54 -13.78 -13.08
CA ALA A 429 2.57 -13.29 -11.71
C ALA A 429 1.35 -12.42 -11.38
N VAL A 430 0.93 -11.56 -12.32
CA VAL A 430 -0.28 -10.73 -12.17
C VAL A 430 -1.55 -11.58 -12.03
N ARG A 431 -1.66 -12.69 -12.79
CA ARG A 431 -2.77 -13.64 -12.65
C ARG A 431 -2.71 -14.40 -11.32
N ALA A 432 -1.54 -14.92 -10.94
CA ALA A 432 -1.35 -15.64 -9.68
C ALA A 432 -1.68 -14.77 -8.45
N LEU A 433 -1.32 -13.49 -8.50
CA LEU A 433 -1.64 -12.51 -7.48
C LEU A 433 -3.15 -12.35 -7.26
N TRP A 434 -3.94 -12.30 -8.34
CA TRP A 434 -5.40 -12.21 -8.22
C TRP A 434 -5.97 -13.40 -7.47
N ASN A 435 -5.62 -14.61 -7.90
CA ASN A 435 -6.13 -15.84 -7.31
C ASN A 435 -5.79 -15.92 -5.82
N ALA A 436 -4.56 -15.57 -5.45
CA ALA A 436 -4.12 -15.55 -4.05
C ALA A 436 -4.89 -14.51 -3.23
N CYS A 437 -5.10 -13.30 -3.76
CA CYS A 437 -5.86 -12.25 -3.09
C CYS A 437 -7.34 -12.62 -2.93
N GLU A 438 -7.95 -13.20 -3.96
CA GLU A 438 -9.33 -13.66 -3.92
C GLU A 438 -9.53 -14.79 -2.91
N GLU A 439 -8.62 -15.76 -2.87
CA GLU A 439 -8.64 -16.85 -1.88
C GLU A 439 -8.48 -16.31 -0.45
N ALA A 440 -7.47 -15.48 -0.21
CA ALA A 440 -7.21 -14.90 1.10
C ALA A 440 -8.34 -13.96 1.57
N ALA A 441 -8.96 -13.20 0.66
CA ALA A 441 -10.08 -12.32 0.99
C ALA A 441 -11.41 -13.06 1.22
N ALA A 442 -11.57 -14.26 0.64
CA ALA A 442 -12.75 -15.09 0.87
C ALA A 442 -12.79 -15.68 2.29
N VAL A 443 -11.62 -15.84 2.93
CA VAL A 443 -11.51 -16.25 4.33
C VAL A 443 -11.78 -15.04 5.22
N ARG A 444 -13.06 -14.73 5.47
CA ARG A 444 -13.42 -13.74 6.48
C ARG A 444 -13.00 -14.24 7.86
N PRO A 445 -12.44 -13.38 8.74
CA PRO A 445 -12.20 -13.75 10.12
C PRO A 445 -13.47 -14.32 10.76
N SER A 446 -13.31 -15.39 11.53
CA SER A 446 -14.42 -16.05 12.22
C SER A 446 -15.12 -15.10 13.20
N ALA A 447 -16.45 -15.22 13.24
CA ALA A 447 -17.34 -14.45 14.10
C ALA A 447 -17.02 -14.65 15.59
N GLY A 448 -16.24 -13.74 16.17
CA GLY A 448 -15.96 -13.72 17.61
C GLY A 448 -15.89 -12.32 18.22
N GLY A 449 -15.98 -11.26 17.39
CA GLY A 449 -15.96 -9.87 17.82
C GLY A 449 -17.35 -9.23 17.90
N PRO A 450 -17.44 -7.98 18.41
CA PRO A 450 -18.64 -7.18 18.29
C PRO A 450 -19.04 -7.04 16.81
N ALA A 451 -20.35 -6.92 16.56
CA ALA A 451 -20.84 -6.73 15.20
C ALA A 451 -20.24 -5.44 14.60
N PRO A 452 -19.75 -5.48 13.35
CA PRO A 452 -19.18 -4.29 12.72
C PRO A 452 -20.25 -3.20 12.57
N SER A 453 -19.85 -1.97 12.84
CA SER A 453 -20.60 -0.75 12.57
C SER A 453 -20.91 -0.60 11.07
N LEU A 454 -21.86 0.30 10.76
CA LEU A 454 -22.23 0.59 9.38
C LEU A 454 -21.03 1.05 8.54
N SER A 455 -20.19 1.93 9.10
CA SER A 455 -19.00 2.45 8.43
C SER A 455 -17.94 1.36 8.19
N GLU A 456 -17.75 0.43 9.14
CA GLU A 456 -16.85 -0.71 8.97
C GLU A 456 -17.34 -1.65 7.87
N LYS A 457 -18.64 -1.98 7.85
CA LYS A 457 -19.23 -2.83 6.79
C LYS A 457 -19.05 -2.22 5.40
N LEU A 458 -19.25 -0.90 5.27
CA LEU A 458 -19.06 -0.18 4.01
C LEU A 458 -17.57 -0.11 3.62
N ALA A 459 -16.67 0.15 4.58
CA ALA A 459 -15.22 0.17 4.36
C ALA A 459 -14.69 -1.19 3.89
N GLU A 460 -15.13 -2.28 4.53
CA GLU A 460 -14.75 -3.64 4.13
C GLU A 460 -15.26 -4.00 2.74
N ALA A 461 -16.48 -3.59 2.39
CA ALA A 461 -17.03 -3.82 1.06
C ALA A 461 -16.28 -3.01 -0.02
N GLU A 462 -16.00 -1.72 0.26
CA GLU A 462 -15.23 -0.87 -0.65
C GLU A 462 -13.79 -1.36 -0.82
N THR A 463 -13.19 -1.93 0.22
CA THR A 463 -11.84 -2.55 0.13
C THR A 463 -11.83 -3.67 -0.90
N GLY A 464 -12.80 -4.58 -0.86
CA GLY A 464 -12.88 -5.66 -1.83
C GLY A 464 -13.15 -5.17 -3.26
N ILE A 465 -14.00 -4.15 -3.42
CA ILE A 465 -14.26 -3.54 -4.74
C ILE A 465 -12.99 -2.85 -5.28
N ALA A 466 -12.31 -2.06 -4.46
CA ALA A 466 -11.09 -1.37 -4.83
C ALA A 466 -9.96 -2.36 -5.18
N LEU A 467 -9.90 -3.52 -4.52
CA LEU A 467 -8.96 -4.59 -4.86
C LEU A 467 -9.23 -5.16 -6.26
N ILE A 468 -10.50 -5.41 -6.62
CA ILE A 468 -10.87 -5.81 -7.99
C ILE A 468 -10.46 -4.73 -8.99
N GLU A 469 -10.82 -3.46 -8.73
CA GLU A 469 -10.55 -2.35 -9.63
C GLU A 469 -9.05 -2.09 -9.84
N ALA A 470 -8.25 -2.12 -8.77
CA ALA A 470 -6.80 -1.97 -8.82
C ALA A 470 -6.14 -3.11 -9.62
N TRP A 471 -6.59 -4.35 -9.39
CA TRP A 471 -6.09 -5.49 -10.16
C TRP A 471 -6.47 -5.39 -11.64
N CYS A 472 -7.70 -5.00 -11.97
CA CYS A 472 -8.12 -4.81 -13.37
C CYS A 472 -7.21 -3.79 -14.07
N ARG A 473 -6.90 -2.67 -13.41
CA ARG A 473 -6.02 -1.64 -13.97
C ARG A 473 -4.58 -2.13 -14.15
N LEU A 474 -4.08 -2.91 -13.18
CA LEU A 474 -2.77 -3.57 -13.29
C LEU A 474 -2.72 -4.54 -14.48
N ALA A 475 -3.76 -5.36 -14.65
CA ALA A 475 -3.89 -6.31 -15.74
C ALA A 475 -3.99 -5.63 -17.11
N GLU A 476 -4.74 -4.54 -17.22
CA GLU A 476 -4.80 -3.71 -18.44
C GLU A 476 -3.44 -3.12 -18.81
N ALA A 477 -2.70 -2.59 -17.84
CA ALA A 477 -1.35 -2.08 -18.09
C ALA A 477 -0.39 -3.20 -18.47
N GLU A 478 -0.48 -4.36 -17.83
CA GLU A 478 0.34 -5.50 -18.21
C GLU A 478 0.01 -5.98 -19.62
N ALA A 479 -1.25 -6.00 -20.02
CA ALA A 479 -1.65 -6.30 -21.40
C ALA A 479 -1.15 -5.26 -22.40
N CYS A 480 -1.12 -3.99 -21.99
CA CYS A 480 -0.59 -2.91 -22.81
C CYS A 480 0.92 -3.01 -22.99
N PHE A 481 1.69 -3.17 -21.92
CA PHE A 481 3.14 -3.03 -21.92
C PHE A 481 3.91 -4.35 -22.03
N GLY A 482 3.28 -5.48 -21.72
CA GLY A 482 3.89 -6.82 -21.77
C GLY A 482 3.73 -7.56 -23.09
N ALA A 483 3.00 -6.99 -24.05
CA ALA A 483 2.94 -7.54 -25.41
C ALA A 483 4.29 -7.38 -26.11
N PRO A 484 4.83 -8.44 -26.78
CA PRO A 484 6.03 -8.31 -27.60
C PRO A 484 5.81 -7.22 -28.67
N ALA A 485 6.81 -6.37 -28.85
CA ALA A 485 6.77 -5.24 -29.76
C ALA A 485 6.74 -5.65 -31.23
#